data_AF-F4XF15-F1
#
_entry.id   AF-F4XF15-F1
#
_cell.length_a   1.000
_cell.length_b   1.000
_cell.length_c   1.000
_cell.angle_alpha   90.00
_cell.angle_beta   90.00
_cell.angle_gamma   90.00
#
_symmetry.space_group_name_H-M   'P 1'
#
loop_
_entity.id
_entity.type
_entity.pdbx_description
1 polymer ?
#
loop_
_entity_poly.entity_id
_entity_poly.type
_entity_poly.pdbx_seq_one_letter_code
_entity_poly.pdbx_strand_id
1 'polypeptide(L)'
;MASNYTEHYGLCQWEATDQVLREEFNQDNAKVDTALEALDNLVTQHGEQLSAQEVAIAKLGNCRIYYTTYTGTGTTTPKQTFPGKPLVVMVARASEGYSFIAWRGMQVVLPHYQTGGTLKLPLTWGENSLSWSHDSSGERALNQSGAKYQMIALLDASI
;
A
#
# COMPACT_ATOMS: atom_id res chain seq x y z
N MET A 1 36.23 27.86 38.04
CA MET A 1 35.97 26.66 37.21
C MET A 1 34.75 25.96 37.80
N ALA A 2 33.96 25.22 37.02
CA ALA A 2 32.84 24.44 37.59
C ALA A 2 33.38 23.40 38.59
N SER A 3 32.64 23.19 39.66
CA SER A 3 33.02 22.32 40.78
C SER A 3 32.29 20.97 40.74
N ASN A 4 31.24 20.85 39.92
CA ASN A 4 30.51 19.61 39.65
C ASN A 4 29.90 19.65 38.22
N TYR A 5 29.30 18.53 37.77
CA TYR A 5 28.70 18.40 36.45
C TYR A 5 27.40 17.58 36.47
N THR A 6 26.51 17.80 35.50
CA THR A 6 25.29 16.99 35.31
C THR A 6 25.61 15.59 34.77
N GLU A 7 24.66 14.66 34.87
CA GLU A 7 24.89 13.23 34.66
C GLU A 7 25.01 12.84 33.17
N HIS A 8 24.20 13.41 32.29
CA HIS A 8 24.07 12.92 30.91
C HIS A 8 25.06 13.59 29.95
N TYR A 9 25.23 14.92 30.05
CA TYR A 9 26.08 15.71 29.14
C TYR A 9 27.16 16.52 29.85
N GLY A 10 27.31 16.37 31.16
CA GLY A 10 28.39 17.01 31.90
C GLY A 10 28.35 18.54 31.88
N LEU A 11 27.17 19.13 32.03
CA LEU A 11 26.98 20.59 32.10
C LEU A 11 27.45 21.11 33.45
N CYS A 12 28.07 22.30 33.45
CA CYS A 12 28.66 22.91 34.65
C CYS A 12 27.68 23.03 35.82
N GLN A 13 28.15 22.76 37.03
CA GLN A 13 27.44 22.99 38.29
C GLN A 13 28.39 23.67 39.29
N TRP A 14 27.86 24.58 40.11
CA TRP A 14 28.62 25.30 41.14
C TRP A 14 28.15 24.97 42.56
N GLU A 15 29.10 24.86 43.47
CA GLU A 15 28.91 24.53 44.89
C GLU A 15 28.64 25.77 45.74
N ALA A 16 28.25 25.57 46.99
CA ALA A 16 27.83 26.67 47.89
C ALA A 16 28.93 27.67 48.18
N THR A 17 30.16 27.19 48.09
CA THR A 17 31.39 27.93 48.36
C THR A 17 31.88 28.71 47.15
N ASP A 18 31.28 28.53 45.98
CA ASP A 18 31.64 29.27 44.77
C ASP A 18 31.09 30.71 44.80
N GLN A 19 31.79 31.64 44.16
CA GLN A 19 31.47 33.08 44.18
C GLN A 19 30.26 33.48 43.31
N VAL A 20 29.57 32.52 42.68
CA VAL A 20 28.54 32.74 41.66
C VAL A 20 27.15 32.36 42.17
N LEU A 21 26.10 33.06 41.71
CA LEU A 21 24.71 32.75 42.03
C LEU A 21 24.33 31.42 41.34
N ARG A 22 24.26 30.34 42.12
CA ARG A 22 24.28 28.95 41.62
C ARG A 22 22.91 28.28 41.45
N GLU A 23 21.90 28.68 42.21
CA GLU A 23 20.66 27.90 42.32
C GLU A 23 19.87 27.85 41.02
N GLU A 24 19.57 29.01 40.41
CA GLU A 24 18.83 29.07 39.14
C GLU A 24 19.65 28.46 37.99
N PHE A 25 20.97 28.72 37.95
CA PHE A 25 21.85 28.16 36.91
C PHE A 25 21.95 26.64 37.00
N ASN A 26 22.18 26.10 38.18
CA ASN A 26 22.27 24.65 38.41
C ASN A 26 20.94 23.97 38.07
N GLN A 27 19.81 24.59 38.43
CA GLN A 27 18.47 24.11 38.06
C GLN A 27 18.26 24.09 36.55
N ASP A 28 18.62 25.16 35.85
CA ASP A 28 18.43 25.24 34.41
C ASP A 28 19.37 24.29 33.66
N ASN A 29 20.62 24.12 34.11
CA ASN A 29 21.50 23.11 33.55
C ASN A 29 20.99 21.69 33.79
N ALA A 30 20.42 21.39 34.96
CA ALA A 30 19.77 20.10 35.16
C ALA A 30 18.59 19.89 34.20
N LYS A 31 17.76 20.92 33.96
CA LYS A 31 16.66 20.84 32.98
C LYS A 31 17.18 20.63 31.55
N VAL A 32 18.24 21.33 31.16
CA VAL A 32 18.85 21.19 29.82
C VAL A 32 19.45 19.79 29.65
N ASP A 33 20.14 19.27 30.67
CA ASP A 33 20.74 17.94 30.64
C ASP A 33 19.69 16.84 30.42
N THR A 34 18.59 16.88 31.21
CA THR A 34 17.47 15.96 31.05
C THR A 34 16.77 16.13 29.69
N ALA A 35 16.64 17.36 29.20
CA ALA A 35 16.03 17.61 27.89
C ALA A 35 16.87 17.06 26.74
N LEU A 36 18.20 17.18 26.83
CA LEU A 36 19.13 16.61 25.85
C LEU A 36 19.08 15.08 25.88
N GLU A 37 19.02 14.47 27.06
CA GLU A 37 18.93 13.01 27.21
C GLU A 37 17.63 12.49 26.59
N ALA A 38 16.50 13.15 26.89
CA ALA A 38 15.22 12.82 26.29
C ALA A 38 15.25 12.93 24.76
N LEU A 39 15.96 13.92 24.21
CA LEU A 39 16.12 14.09 22.77
C LEU A 39 16.98 13.00 22.15
N ASP A 40 18.10 12.62 22.77
CA ASP A 40 18.98 11.56 22.29
C ASP A 40 18.31 10.18 22.32
N ASN A 41 17.55 9.90 23.38
CA ASN A 41 16.69 8.73 23.47
C ASN A 41 15.65 8.70 22.33
N LEU A 42 15.01 9.84 22.03
CA LEU A 42 14.03 9.95 20.95
C LEU A 42 14.67 9.77 19.56
N VAL A 43 15.87 10.32 19.34
CA VAL A 43 16.64 10.13 18.10
C VAL A 43 16.99 8.66 17.92
N THR A 44 17.45 7.99 18.97
CA THR A 44 17.76 6.56 18.96
C THR A 44 16.50 5.74 18.63
N GLN A 45 15.38 6.03 19.31
CA GLN A 45 14.10 5.36 19.06
C GLN A 45 13.60 5.57 17.62
N HIS A 46 13.73 6.78 17.07
CA HIS A 46 13.37 7.06 15.69
C HIS A 46 14.27 6.29 14.70
N GLY A 47 15.57 6.17 14.98
CA GLY A 47 16.49 5.36 14.18
C GLY A 47 16.07 3.88 14.14
N GLU A 48 15.69 3.32 15.28
CA GLU A 48 15.17 1.95 15.38
C GLU A 48 13.84 1.80 14.63
N GLN A 49 12.93 2.76 14.76
CA GLN A 49 11.65 2.77 14.06
C GLN A 49 11.82 2.84 12.54
N LEU A 50 12.75 3.66 12.04
CA LEU A 50 13.05 3.75 10.61
C LEU A 50 13.60 2.43 10.07
N SER A 51 14.56 1.82 10.77
CA SER A 51 15.09 0.50 10.41
C SER A 51 13.99 -0.57 10.40
N ALA A 52 13.10 -0.57 11.39
CA ALA A 52 11.96 -1.47 11.44
C ALA A 52 10.97 -1.23 10.28
N GLN A 53 10.74 0.03 9.91
CA GLN A 53 9.90 0.40 8.76
C GLN A 53 10.51 -0.03 7.44
N GLU A 54 11.81 0.13 7.22
CA GLU A 54 12.50 -0.35 6.01
C GLU A 54 12.34 -1.86 5.84
N VAL A 55 12.53 -2.63 6.91
CA VAL A 55 12.32 -4.09 6.91
C VAL A 55 10.86 -4.44 6.65
N ALA A 56 9.90 -3.68 7.20
CA ALA A 56 8.48 -3.89 6.95
C ALA A 56 8.10 -3.58 5.49
N ILE A 57 8.61 -2.49 4.93
CA ILE A 57 8.39 -2.09 3.53
C ILE A 57 9.00 -3.11 2.58
N ALA A 58 10.18 -3.64 2.87
CA ALA A 58 10.83 -4.68 2.07
C ALA A 58 10.00 -5.99 1.99
N LYS A 59 9.10 -6.23 2.96
CA LYS A 59 8.17 -7.37 2.93
C LYS A 59 6.91 -7.10 2.11
N LEU A 60 6.64 -5.84 1.73
CA LEU A 60 5.50 -5.50 0.91
C LEU A 60 5.78 -5.84 -0.55
N GLY A 61 4.76 -6.37 -1.24
CA GLY A 61 4.85 -6.63 -2.68
C GLY A 61 4.83 -5.33 -3.51
N ASN A 62 5.22 -5.44 -4.78
CA ASN A 62 5.20 -4.33 -5.74
C ASN A 62 3.81 -4.03 -6.35
N CYS A 63 2.75 -4.68 -5.84
CA CYS A 63 1.38 -4.53 -6.33
C CYS A 63 0.40 -4.37 -5.16
N ARG A 64 -0.64 -3.57 -5.37
CA ARG A 64 -1.81 -3.54 -4.49
C ARG A 64 -2.88 -4.50 -4.99
N ILE A 65 -3.38 -5.38 -4.14
CA ILE A 65 -4.48 -6.27 -4.48
C ILE A 65 -5.79 -5.51 -4.33
N TYR A 66 -6.57 -5.44 -5.40
CA TYR A 66 -7.94 -4.91 -5.41
C TYR A 66 -8.93 -6.05 -5.64
N TYR A 67 -9.89 -6.21 -4.73
CA TYR A 67 -10.95 -7.21 -4.82
C TYR A 67 -12.31 -6.51 -4.87
N THR A 68 -13.17 -6.96 -5.78
CA THR A 68 -14.56 -6.51 -5.87
C THR A 68 -15.44 -7.59 -6.51
N THR A 69 -16.74 -7.34 -6.54
CA THR A 69 -17.73 -8.16 -7.24
C THR A 69 -18.61 -7.28 -8.11
N TYR A 70 -19.17 -7.85 -9.18
CA TYR A 70 -20.20 -7.19 -9.97
C TYR A 70 -21.31 -8.17 -10.35
N THR A 71 -22.51 -7.62 -10.58
CA THR A 71 -23.63 -8.35 -11.16
C THR A 71 -23.68 -8.05 -12.64
N GLY A 72 -23.76 -9.10 -13.45
CA GLY A 72 -23.78 -8.94 -14.90
C GLY A 72 -25.06 -8.22 -15.37
N THR A 73 -24.91 -7.41 -16.41
CA THR A 73 -25.98 -6.58 -16.97
C THR A 73 -26.59 -7.14 -18.26
N GLY A 74 -25.97 -8.17 -18.83
CA GLY A 74 -26.34 -8.75 -20.13
C GLY A 74 -25.71 -8.05 -21.33
N THR A 75 -25.00 -6.94 -21.14
CA THR A 75 -24.32 -6.24 -22.26
C THR A 75 -23.13 -7.06 -22.78
N THR A 76 -22.84 -6.89 -24.06
CA THR A 76 -21.74 -7.60 -24.74
C THR A 76 -20.38 -6.93 -24.56
N THR A 77 -20.34 -5.72 -24.01
CA THR A 77 -19.12 -4.90 -23.84
C THR A 77 -18.98 -4.40 -22.39
N PRO A 78 -18.82 -5.29 -21.39
CA PRO A 78 -18.57 -4.88 -20.02
C PRO A 78 -17.31 -4.01 -19.89
N LYS A 79 -17.34 -3.12 -18.90
CA LYS A 79 -16.23 -2.22 -18.53
C LYS A 79 -16.10 -2.18 -17.02
N GLN A 80 -14.87 -2.29 -16.55
CA GLN A 80 -14.51 -2.19 -15.14
C GLN A 80 -13.49 -1.07 -14.93
N THR A 81 -13.63 -0.36 -13.83
CA THR A 81 -12.74 0.73 -13.40
C THR A 81 -12.08 0.36 -12.08
N PHE A 82 -10.84 0.77 -11.92
CA PHE A 82 -10.00 0.42 -10.79
C PHE A 82 -9.49 1.69 -10.09
N PRO A 83 -9.19 1.65 -8.79
CA PRO A 83 -8.65 2.80 -8.05
C PRO A 83 -7.19 3.14 -8.42
N GLY A 84 -6.56 2.31 -9.25
CA GLY A 84 -5.21 2.51 -9.76
C GLY A 84 -4.99 1.72 -11.05
N LYS A 85 -3.79 1.83 -11.61
CA LYS A 85 -3.42 1.25 -12.89
C LYS A 85 -3.35 -0.28 -12.80
N PRO A 86 -4.25 -1.05 -13.46
CA PRO A 86 -4.29 -2.50 -13.31
C PRO A 86 -3.19 -3.18 -14.13
N LEU A 87 -2.31 -3.96 -13.51
CA LEU A 87 -1.27 -4.77 -14.17
C LEU A 87 -1.82 -6.15 -14.59
N VAL A 88 -2.70 -6.72 -13.77
CA VAL A 88 -3.40 -7.99 -14.03
C VAL A 88 -4.84 -7.85 -13.59
N VAL A 89 -5.78 -8.36 -14.39
CA VAL A 89 -7.19 -8.45 -14.03
C VAL A 89 -7.65 -9.89 -14.18
N MET A 90 -8.26 -10.43 -13.12
CA MET A 90 -8.82 -11.77 -13.06
C MET A 90 -10.31 -11.63 -12.83
N VAL A 91 -11.10 -12.29 -13.68
CA VAL A 91 -12.56 -12.28 -13.60
C VAL A 91 -13.05 -13.71 -13.60
N ALA A 92 -13.91 -14.06 -12.65
CA ALA A 92 -14.51 -15.39 -12.56
C ALA A 92 -15.99 -15.29 -12.23
N ARG A 93 -16.80 -16.16 -12.84
CA ARG A 93 -18.18 -16.38 -12.40
C ARG A 93 -18.17 -16.97 -11.00
N ALA A 94 -18.98 -16.44 -10.10
CA ALA A 94 -18.96 -16.86 -8.69
C ALA A 94 -19.46 -18.30 -8.47
N SER A 95 -20.28 -18.83 -9.39
CA SER A 95 -20.91 -20.14 -9.26
C SER A 95 -20.21 -21.27 -10.05
N GLU A 96 -19.33 -20.95 -10.99
CA GLU A 96 -18.83 -21.91 -12.00
C GLU A 96 -17.40 -21.54 -12.43
N GLY A 97 -16.65 -22.50 -12.99
CA GLY A 97 -15.25 -22.32 -13.43
C GLY A 97 -15.04 -21.40 -14.65
N TYR A 98 -16.04 -20.60 -15.04
CA TYR A 98 -15.95 -19.71 -16.19
C TYR A 98 -15.22 -18.41 -15.82
N SER A 99 -13.98 -18.26 -16.28
CA SER A 99 -13.07 -17.19 -15.87
C SER A 99 -12.04 -16.82 -16.95
N PHE A 100 -11.39 -15.66 -16.81
CA PHE A 100 -10.18 -15.31 -17.54
C PHE A 100 -9.17 -14.57 -16.66
N ILE A 101 -7.90 -14.57 -17.10
CA ILE A 101 -6.83 -13.73 -16.55
C ILE A 101 -6.28 -12.87 -17.70
N ALA A 102 -6.22 -11.56 -17.48
CA ALA A 102 -5.78 -10.56 -18.44
C ALA A 102 -4.56 -9.81 -17.90
N TRP A 103 -3.41 -9.96 -18.56
CA TRP A 103 -2.21 -9.16 -18.31
C TRP A 103 -2.32 -7.83 -19.07
N ARG A 104 -1.89 -6.72 -18.44
CA ARG A 104 -1.91 -5.39 -19.07
C ARG A 104 -1.23 -5.44 -20.44
N GLY A 105 -1.88 -4.85 -21.45
CA GLY A 105 -1.36 -4.80 -22.81
C GLY A 105 -1.78 -5.98 -23.68
N MET A 106 -2.33 -7.06 -23.11
CA MET A 106 -3.01 -8.09 -23.90
C MET A 106 -4.17 -7.48 -24.68
N GLN A 107 -4.25 -7.84 -25.96
CA GLN A 107 -5.33 -7.40 -26.85
C GLN A 107 -6.52 -8.36 -26.86
N VAL A 108 -6.31 -9.62 -26.46
CA VAL A 108 -7.33 -10.67 -26.47
C VAL A 108 -7.08 -11.63 -25.31
N VAL A 109 -8.15 -12.09 -24.64
CA VAL A 109 -8.10 -13.22 -23.69
C VAL A 109 -8.91 -14.41 -24.18
N LEU A 110 -8.52 -15.59 -23.71
CA LEU A 110 -9.20 -16.86 -23.93
C LEU A 110 -9.77 -17.33 -22.59
N PRO A 111 -11.10 -17.33 -22.38
CA PRO A 111 -11.69 -17.83 -21.15
C PRO A 111 -11.37 -19.32 -20.92
N HIS A 112 -11.13 -19.71 -19.66
CA HIS A 112 -10.62 -21.04 -19.27
C HIS A 112 -11.57 -22.21 -19.58
N TYR A 113 -12.87 -21.96 -19.73
CA TYR A 113 -13.85 -22.97 -20.11
C TYR A 113 -14.50 -22.60 -21.44
N GLN A 114 -14.49 -23.55 -22.39
CA GLN A 114 -15.02 -23.35 -23.75
C GLN A 114 -15.76 -24.60 -24.21
N THR A 115 -17.01 -24.45 -24.63
CA THR A 115 -17.80 -25.51 -25.26
C THR A 115 -17.97 -25.17 -26.74
N GLY A 116 -17.20 -25.85 -27.60
CA GLY A 116 -17.24 -25.67 -29.06
C GLY A 116 -16.49 -24.43 -29.58
N GLY A 117 -15.26 -24.63 -30.05
CA GLY A 117 -14.42 -23.60 -30.68
C GLY A 117 -13.62 -22.75 -29.69
N THR A 118 -12.74 -21.91 -30.23
CA THR A 118 -11.90 -21.01 -29.42
C THR A 118 -12.61 -19.68 -29.18
N LEU A 119 -13.12 -19.48 -27.97
CA LEU A 119 -13.70 -18.21 -27.55
C LEU A 119 -12.60 -17.17 -27.32
N LYS A 120 -12.74 -16.00 -27.95
CA LYS A 120 -11.82 -14.87 -27.86
C LYS A 120 -12.59 -13.65 -27.39
N LEU A 121 -12.09 -12.97 -26.36
CA LEU A 121 -12.63 -11.68 -25.92
C LEU A 121 -11.59 -10.60 -26.21
N PRO A 122 -11.81 -9.70 -27.17
CA PRO A 122 -10.97 -8.53 -27.36
C PRO A 122 -10.97 -7.67 -26.10
N LEU A 123 -9.81 -7.10 -25.78
CA LEU A 123 -9.59 -6.25 -24.63
C LEU A 123 -9.30 -4.82 -25.06
N THR A 124 -9.76 -3.85 -24.27
CA THR A 124 -9.40 -2.44 -24.39
C THR A 124 -8.98 -1.92 -23.03
N TRP A 125 -7.70 -1.57 -22.91
CA TRP A 125 -7.13 -1.02 -21.68
C TRP A 125 -7.23 0.51 -21.69
N GLY A 126 -7.78 1.08 -20.63
CA GLY A 126 -7.60 2.49 -20.28
C GLY A 126 -6.43 2.66 -19.31
N GLU A 127 -6.30 3.86 -18.75
CA GLU A 127 -5.34 4.14 -17.68
C GLU A 127 -5.66 3.30 -16.43
N ASN A 128 -6.90 3.42 -15.94
CA ASN A 128 -7.42 2.75 -14.76
C ASN A 128 -8.67 1.91 -15.07
N SER A 129 -8.80 1.39 -16.29
CA SER A 129 -9.97 0.60 -16.69
C SER A 129 -9.61 -0.53 -17.63
N LEU A 130 -10.45 -1.56 -17.63
CA LEU A 130 -10.44 -2.62 -18.63
C LEU A 130 -11.85 -2.83 -19.17
N SER A 131 -11.97 -2.89 -20.49
CA SER A 131 -13.17 -3.33 -21.19
C SER A 131 -12.86 -4.59 -21.98
N TRP A 132 -13.85 -5.45 -22.13
CA TRP A 132 -13.77 -6.60 -23.02
C TRP A 132 -15.10 -6.80 -23.74
N SER A 133 -15.07 -7.53 -24.86
CA SER A 133 -16.27 -7.69 -25.68
C SER A 133 -16.48 -9.11 -26.20
N HIS A 134 -17.74 -9.43 -26.50
CA HIS A 134 -18.13 -10.57 -27.32
C HIS A 134 -19.12 -10.10 -28.39
N ASP A 135 -19.22 -10.79 -29.52
CA ASP A 135 -20.00 -10.26 -30.66
C ASP A 135 -21.52 -10.23 -30.41
N SER A 136 -22.05 -11.15 -29.61
CA SER A 136 -23.51 -11.32 -29.47
C SER A 136 -24.02 -11.86 -28.14
N SER A 137 -23.16 -12.09 -27.15
CA SER A 137 -23.56 -12.78 -25.90
C SER A 137 -22.90 -12.16 -24.68
N GLY A 138 -23.71 -11.56 -23.81
CA GLY A 138 -23.26 -11.05 -22.52
C GLY A 138 -22.77 -12.16 -21.59
N GLU A 139 -23.38 -13.36 -21.66
CA GLU A 139 -22.91 -14.52 -20.91
C GLU A 139 -21.47 -14.91 -21.28
N ARG A 140 -21.20 -15.03 -22.59
CA ARG A 140 -19.83 -15.30 -23.09
C ARG A 140 -18.86 -14.15 -22.83
N ALA A 141 -19.38 -12.93 -22.63
CA ALA A 141 -18.60 -11.80 -22.17
C ALA A 141 -18.45 -11.73 -20.64
N LEU A 142 -18.66 -12.81 -19.87
CA LEU A 142 -18.66 -12.79 -18.40
C LEU A 142 -19.54 -11.68 -17.81
N ASN A 143 -20.71 -11.48 -18.40
CA ASN A 143 -21.62 -10.41 -18.05
C ASN A 143 -23.09 -10.84 -18.21
N GLN A 144 -23.40 -12.11 -17.88
CA GLN A 144 -24.78 -12.61 -17.92
C GLN A 144 -25.66 -11.81 -16.96
N SER A 145 -26.83 -11.35 -17.44
CA SER A 145 -27.78 -10.59 -16.62
C SER A 145 -28.11 -11.34 -15.33
N GLY A 146 -27.92 -10.67 -14.18
CA GLY A 146 -28.23 -11.23 -12.86
C GLY A 146 -27.20 -12.22 -12.30
N ALA A 147 -26.21 -12.67 -13.09
CA ALA A 147 -25.14 -13.52 -12.60
C ALA A 147 -24.10 -12.71 -11.81
N LYS A 148 -23.51 -13.30 -10.77
CA LYS A 148 -22.46 -12.66 -9.96
C LYS A 148 -21.07 -13.06 -10.44
N TYR A 149 -20.17 -12.09 -10.44
CA TYR A 149 -18.78 -12.27 -10.82
C TYR A 149 -17.86 -11.73 -9.73
N GLN A 150 -16.78 -12.45 -9.46
CA GLN A 150 -15.68 -11.99 -8.63
C GLN A 150 -14.59 -11.41 -9.53
N MET A 151 -14.00 -10.31 -9.09
CA MET A 151 -12.91 -9.65 -9.78
C MET A 151 -11.76 -9.36 -8.81
N ILE A 152 -10.57 -9.77 -9.19
CA ILE A 152 -9.32 -9.44 -8.50
C ILE A 152 -8.42 -8.74 -9.50
N ALA A 153 -7.83 -7.61 -9.12
CA ALA A 153 -6.82 -6.93 -9.90
C ALA A 153 -5.54 -6.72 -9.08
N LEU A 154 -4.39 -6.91 -9.73
CA LEU A 154 -3.10 -6.46 -9.21
C LEU A 154 -2.85 -5.07 -9.78
N LEU A 155 -2.81 -4.05 -8.91
CA LEU A 155 -2.61 -2.67 -9.30
C LEU A 155 -1.17 -2.25 -9.09
N ASP A 156 -0.68 -1.41 -9.99
CA ASP A 156 0.62 -0.75 -9.86
C ASP A 156 0.68 0.01 -8.53
N ALA A 157 1.71 -0.29 -7.73
CA ALA A 157 1.93 0.31 -6.42
C ALA A 157 3.10 1.30 -6.43
N SER A 158 3.70 1.57 -7.59
CA SER A 158 4.77 2.58 -7.71
C SER A 158 4.25 3.94 -7.25
N ILE A 159 4.98 4.56 -6.33
CA ILE A 159 4.79 5.95 -5.88
C ILE A 159 5.49 6.88 -6.87
#